data_AF-A0A448MRG1-F1
#
_entry.id   AF-A0A448MRG1-F1
#
_cell.length_a   1.000
_cell.length_b   1.000
_cell.length_c   1.000
_cell.angle_alpha   90.00
_cell.angle_beta   90.00
_cell.angle_gamma   90.00
#
_symmetry.space_group_name_H-M   'P 1'
#
loop_
_entity.id
_entity.type
_entity.pdbx_description
1 polymer ?
#
loop_
_entity_poly.entity_id
_entity_poly.type
_entity_poly.pdbx_seq_one_letter_code
_entity_poly.pdbx_strand_id
1 'polypeptide(L)'
;MMKQFFQSLQRISLISNLLIQHYREHFLSPHYDVFIHQLDDNFELINERLCLRKPNLFFEQPERILDLFFYLTQFEQATVHSETLRKLRLALEQLPQKLCEIPAAREKFLRLFNQKNAISRAFVPMHQYGVLTAYLPQWQEIEGLMQFDLFHIYTVDEHTLRVMLKLESFLLEENASEHPICHRLFSQFSDRTLLYIAALFHDIAKGRGGDHAELGAIDVAEFAQLHGLDRREIDTLSWLVKAHLLMSITAQRRDIYDPEIVMKFAEEVQNQVRLDYLTCLTVADICATNSTLWNTWKRSLFLLCIILLNSNLIKAWWNYWITRKNRKKTAACRGKFCSPHCLLFPRKPSGNYGDVALTSISCVIRLNKLRDIRHCWWISQETC
;
A
#
# COMPACT_ATOMS: atom_id res chain seq x y z
N MET A 1 2.85 -23.66 -20.19
CA MET A 1 4.24 -24.04 -20.53
C MET A 1 5.25 -23.17 -19.79
N MET A 2 5.29 -21.83 -19.98
CA MET A 2 6.27 -20.97 -19.30
C MET A 2 6.06 -20.80 -17.78
N LYS A 3 4.80 -20.72 -17.31
CA LYS A 3 4.50 -20.67 -15.86
C LYS A 3 5.10 -21.87 -15.11
N GLN A 4 4.88 -23.07 -15.63
CA GLN A 4 5.44 -24.31 -15.09
C GLN A 4 6.97 -24.35 -15.14
N PHE A 5 7.58 -23.75 -16.18
CA PHE A 5 9.04 -23.65 -16.27
C PHE A 5 9.63 -22.82 -15.12
N PHE A 6 9.09 -21.62 -14.86
CA PHE A 6 9.56 -20.77 -13.76
C PHE A 6 9.30 -21.39 -12.39
N GLN A 7 8.13 -22.01 -12.18
CA GLN A 7 7.83 -22.74 -10.95
C GLN A 7 8.79 -23.93 -10.74
N SER A 8 9.17 -24.63 -11.82
CA SER A 8 10.14 -25.73 -11.75
C SER A 8 11.53 -25.22 -11.40
N LEU A 9 11.97 -24.11 -12.01
CA LEU A 9 13.23 -23.46 -11.66
C LEU A 9 13.29 -23.02 -10.20
N GLN A 10 12.23 -22.39 -9.69
CA GLN A 10 12.12 -21.98 -8.29
C GLN A 10 12.24 -23.21 -7.35
N ARG A 11 11.54 -24.31 -7.65
CA ARG A 11 11.62 -25.56 -6.86
C ARG A 11 13.03 -26.17 -6.87
N ILE A 12 13.68 -26.23 -8.04
CA ILE A 12 15.06 -26.74 -8.16
C ILE A 12 16.03 -25.88 -7.35
N SER A 13 15.91 -24.55 -7.45
CA SER A 13 16.72 -23.59 -6.70
C SER A 13 16.54 -23.77 -5.19
N LEU A 14 15.29 -23.86 -4.73
CA LEU A 14 14.96 -24.08 -3.33
C LEU A 14 15.59 -25.37 -2.79
N ILE A 15 15.38 -26.50 -3.48
CA ILE A 15 15.92 -27.80 -3.04
C ILE A 15 17.45 -27.77 -3.03
N SER A 16 18.07 -27.20 -4.06
CA SER A 16 19.53 -27.08 -4.15
C SER A 16 20.09 -26.27 -2.98
N ASN A 17 19.47 -25.12 -2.67
CA ASN A 17 19.88 -24.28 -1.54
C ASN A 17 19.70 -24.99 -0.20
N LEU A 18 18.60 -25.72 -0.01
CA LEU A 18 18.37 -26.52 1.20
C LEU A 18 19.44 -27.61 1.37
N LEU A 19 19.81 -28.31 0.30
CA LEU A 19 20.84 -29.35 0.35
C LEU A 19 22.23 -28.75 0.65
N ILE A 20 22.59 -27.65 0.00
CA ILE A 20 23.86 -26.94 0.26
C ILE A 20 23.91 -26.46 1.71
N GLN A 21 22.81 -25.88 2.20
CA GLN A 21 22.72 -25.40 3.57
C GLN A 21 22.82 -26.56 4.58
N HIS A 22 22.07 -27.64 4.36
CA HIS A 22 22.15 -28.84 5.19
C HIS A 22 23.58 -29.39 5.24
N TYR A 23 24.26 -29.45 4.09
CA TYR A 23 25.64 -29.91 4.01
C TYR A 23 26.60 -28.99 4.79
N ARG A 24 26.44 -27.66 4.65
CA ARG A 24 27.24 -26.69 5.40
C ARG A 24 27.04 -26.81 6.91
N GLU A 25 25.80 -27.00 7.34
CA GLU A 25 25.44 -27.13 8.75
C GLU A 25 26.02 -28.40 9.39
N HIS A 26 25.97 -29.53 8.69
CA HIS A 26 26.30 -30.84 9.28
C HIS A 26 27.72 -31.33 8.99
N PHE A 27 28.35 -30.89 7.89
CA PHE A 27 29.63 -31.44 7.43
C PHE A 27 30.76 -30.41 7.34
N LEU A 28 30.45 -29.12 7.12
CA LEU A 28 31.47 -28.08 6.93
C LEU A 28 31.62 -27.12 8.12
N SER A 29 30.65 -27.09 9.03
CA SER A 29 30.73 -26.22 10.21
C SER A 29 31.77 -26.82 11.19
N PRO A 30 32.83 -26.08 11.53
CA PRO A 30 33.74 -26.46 12.61
C PRO A 30 32.93 -26.73 13.89
N HIS A 31 33.43 -27.62 14.75
CA HIS A 31 32.87 -27.86 16.08
C HIS A 31 33.08 -26.60 16.95
N TYR A 32 32.27 -25.57 16.72
CA TYR A 32 32.20 -24.39 17.58
C TYR A 32 31.40 -24.72 18.84
N ASP A 33 31.65 -23.94 19.91
CA ASP A 33 30.74 -23.88 21.05
C ASP A 33 29.32 -23.59 20.54
N VAL A 34 28.36 -24.37 21.01
CA VAL A 34 26.95 -24.25 20.61
C VAL A 34 26.30 -23.19 21.49
N PHE A 35 26.03 -22.02 20.91
CA PHE A 35 25.28 -20.97 21.60
C PHE A 35 23.79 -21.13 21.29
N ILE A 36 23.03 -21.50 22.32
CA ILE A 36 21.58 -21.62 22.25
C ILE A 36 20.94 -20.41 22.94
N HIS A 37 20.17 -19.64 22.19
CA HIS A 37 19.36 -18.56 22.71
C HIS A 37 17.88 -18.92 22.53
N GLN A 38 17.21 -19.27 23.63
CA GLN A 38 15.79 -19.61 23.62
C GLN A 38 14.96 -18.35 23.36
N LEU A 39 14.14 -18.37 22.30
CA LEU A 39 13.28 -17.26 21.94
C LEU A 39 11.91 -17.38 22.62
N ASP A 40 11.33 -18.57 22.58
CA ASP A 40 10.10 -18.92 23.28
C ASP A 40 10.01 -20.45 23.54
N ASP A 41 8.81 -20.96 23.82
CA ASP A 41 8.55 -22.39 24.06
C ASP A 41 8.67 -23.26 22.79
N ASN A 42 8.74 -22.64 21.61
CA ASN A 42 8.62 -23.31 20.31
C ASN A 42 9.83 -23.07 19.39
N PHE A 43 10.54 -21.96 19.57
CA PHE A 43 11.67 -21.51 18.76
C PHE A 43 12.91 -21.23 19.61
N GLU A 44 14.06 -21.54 19.04
CA GLU A 44 15.37 -21.20 19.60
C GLU A 44 16.33 -20.79 18.48
N LEU A 45 17.34 -20.01 18.83
CA LEU A 45 18.39 -19.59 17.92
C LEU A 45 19.67 -20.34 18.29
N ILE A 46 20.17 -21.18 17.38
CA ILE A 46 21.41 -21.94 17.54
C ILE A 46 22.45 -21.35 16.57
N ASN A 47 23.47 -20.66 17.09
CA ASN A 47 24.51 -20.02 16.26
C ASN A 47 23.91 -19.19 15.10
N GLU A 48 22.98 -18.29 15.43
CA GLU A 48 22.23 -17.45 14.47
C GLU A 48 21.28 -18.22 13.53
N ARG A 49 21.03 -19.50 13.79
CA ARG A 49 20.06 -20.30 13.02
C ARG A 49 18.78 -20.56 13.80
N LEU A 50 17.65 -20.22 13.20
CA LEU A 50 16.33 -20.37 13.80
C LEU A 50 15.88 -21.83 13.70
N CYS A 51 15.74 -22.45 14.87
CA CYS A 51 15.43 -23.87 15.07
C CYS A 51 14.07 -24.03 15.75
N LEU A 52 13.35 -25.08 15.37
CA LEU A 52 12.16 -25.53 16.09
C LEU A 52 12.55 -26.40 17.27
N ARG A 53 11.99 -26.09 18.44
CA ARG A 53 12.10 -26.92 19.65
C ARG A 53 11.20 -28.13 19.60
N LYS A 54 10.05 -28.01 18.91
CA LYS A 54 9.06 -29.07 18.73
C LYS A 54 9.00 -29.47 17.25
N PRO A 55 9.23 -30.75 16.90
CA PRO A 55 9.32 -31.17 15.49
C PRO A 55 8.00 -31.03 14.73
N ASN A 56 6.86 -31.16 15.40
CA ASN A 56 5.53 -31.18 14.77
C ASN A 56 4.79 -29.83 14.88
N LEU A 57 5.46 -28.77 15.35
CA LEU A 57 4.81 -27.47 15.64
C LEU A 57 3.95 -26.96 14.50
N PHE A 58 4.47 -26.97 13.26
CA PHE A 58 3.76 -26.43 12.11
C PHE A 58 2.57 -27.29 11.64
N PHE A 59 2.56 -28.58 11.98
CA PHE A 59 1.41 -29.44 11.70
C PHE A 59 0.30 -29.23 12.74
N GLU A 60 0.68 -29.10 14.01
CA GLU A 60 -0.26 -28.93 15.12
C GLU A 60 -0.82 -27.50 15.19
N GLN A 61 0.01 -26.50 14.87
CA GLN A 61 -0.31 -25.07 14.95
C GLN A 61 0.21 -24.34 13.70
N PRO A 62 -0.48 -24.44 12.54
CA PRO A 62 -0.03 -23.85 11.28
C PRO A 62 0.19 -22.33 11.32
N GLU A 63 -0.53 -21.59 12.16
CA GLU A 63 -0.35 -20.15 12.33
C GLU A 63 1.05 -19.78 12.87
N ARG A 64 1.74 -20.72 13.52
CA ARG A 64 3.12 -20.54 14.02
C ARG A 64 4.14 -20.46 12.90
N ILE A 65 3.79 -20.85 11.68
CA ILE A 65 4.63 -20.61 10.49
C ILE A 65 4.95 -19.11 10.37
N LEU A 66 4.01 -18.22 10.68
CA LEU A 66 4.22 -16.77 10.60
C LEU A 66 5.15 -16.25 11.70
N ASP A 67 5.20 -16.92 12.85
CA ASP A 67 6.12 -16.57 13.93
C ASP A 67 7.58 -16.78 13.52
N LEU A 68 7.87 -17.77 12.67
CA LEU A 68 9.19 -17.98 12.09
C LEU A 68 9.69 -16.71 11.38
N PHE A 69 8.85 -16.12 10.53
CA PHE A 69 9.19 -14.92 9.77
C PHE A 69 9.20 -13.67 10.63
N PHE A 70 8.34 -13.62 11.65
CA PHE A 70 8.43 -12.57 12.67
C PHE A 70 9.82 -12.59 13.33
N TYR A 71 10.33 -13.75 13.78
CA TYR A 71 11.67 -13.83 14.35
C TYR A 71 12.78 -13.46 13.37
N LEU A 72 12.65 -13.79 12.07
CA LEU A 72 13.62 -13.34 11.06
C LEU A 72 13.69 -11.81 10.90
N THR A 73 12.60 -11.09 11.21
CA THR A 73 12.60 -9.61 11.24
C THR A 73 13.23 -9.05 12.52
N GLN A 74 13.18 -9.79 13.64
CA GLN A 74 13.77 -9.36 14.90
C GLN A 74 15.29 -9.58 14.93
N PHE A 75 15.77 -10.64 14.28
CA PHE A 75 17.18 -11.01 14.25
C PHE A 75 17.71 -10.87 12.82
N GLU A 76 18.30 -9.71 12.51
CA GLU A 76 18.71 -9.34 11.14
C GLU A 76 19.70 -10.33 10.52
N GLN A 77 20.62 -10.91 11.31
CA GLN A 77 21.60 -11.90 10.84
C GLN A 77 21.08 -13.34 10.86
N ALA A 78 19.91 -13.58 11.46
CA ALA A 78 19.43 -14.95 11.61
C ALA A 78 19.09 -15.58 10.27
N THR A 79 19.38 -16.86 10.11
CA THR A 79 18.91 -17.69 9.00
C THR A 79 18.06 -18.82 9.53
N VAL A 80 17.22 -19.45 8.70
CA VAL A 80 16.41 -20.58 9.17
C VAL A 80 17.21 -21.87 9.01
N HIS A 81 17.32 -22.69 10.06
CA HIS A 81 18.03 -23.97 9.99
C HIS A 81 17.41 -24.93 8.93
N SER A 82 18.24 -25.74 8.25
CA SER A 82 17.75 -26.62 7.17
C SER A 82 16.66 -27.59 7.63
N GLU A 83 16.76 -28.11 8.86
CA GLU A 83 15.75 -29.01 9.42
C GLU A 83 14.40 -28.31 9.64
N THR A 84 14.42 -27.06 10.11
CA THR A 84 13.22 -26.22 10.26
C THR A 84 12.57 -25.97 8.89
N LEU A 85 13.37 -25.66 7.87
CA LEU A 85 12.87 -25.47 6.51
C LEU A 85 12.28 -26.75 5.91
N ARG A 86 12.88 -27.91 6.20
CA ARG A 86 12.32 -29.21 5.80
C ARG A 86 10.96 -29.45 6.45
N LYS A 87 10.84 -29.19 7.77
CA LYS A 87 9.57 -29.30 8.51
C LYS A 87 8.52 -28.33 7.99
N LEU A 88 8.90 -27.08 7.71
CA LEU A 88 8.04 -26.08 7.09
C LEU A 88 7.46 -26.60 5.78
N ARG A 89 8.32 -27.06 4.86
CA ARG A 89 7.87 -27.58 3.56
C ARG A 89 6.86 -28.73 3.71
N LEU A 90 7.17 -29.71 4.57
CA LEU A 90 6.27 -30.86 4.78
C LEU A 90 4.93 -30.41 5.37
N ALA A 91 4.92 -29.43 6.27
CA ALA A 91 3.70 -28.88 6.82
C ALA A 91 2.87 -28.14 5.76
N LEU A 92 3.50 -27.33 4.90
CA LEU A 92 2.83 -26.62 3.81
C LEU A 92 2.16 -27.57 2.82
N GLU A 93 2.78 -28.73 2.52
CA GLU A 93 2.22 -29.77 1.64
C GLU A 93 0.98 -30.45 2.24
N GLN A 94 0.81 -30.42 3.56
CA GLN A 94 -0.28 -31.10 4.29
C GLN A 94 -1.24 -30.12 4.97
N LEU A 95 -1.22 -28.84 4.61
CA LEU A 95 -2.12 -27.84 5.19
C LEU A 95 -3.59 -28.22 4.91
N PRO A 96 -4.44 -28.32 5.95
CA PRO A 96 -5.85 -28.69 5.76
C PRO A 96 -6.66 -27.57 5.10
N GLN A 97 -6.24 -26.33 5.32
CA GLN A 97 -6.88 -25.12 4.80
C GLN A 97 -5.83 -24.04 4.57
N LYS A 98 -6.18 -22.98 3.82
CA LYS A 98 -5.28 -21.86 3.59
C LYS A 98 -5.01 -21.11 4.89
N LEU A 99 -3.79 -20.58 5.08
CA LEU A 99 -3.44 -19.91 6.33
C LEU A 99 -4.30 -18.67 6.59
N CYS A 100 -4.77 -17.95 5.55
CA CYS A 100 -5.65 -16.79 5.71
C CYS A 100 -7.03 -17.12 6.31
N GLU A 101 -7.44 -18.39 6.32
CA GLU A 101 -8.70 -18.83 6.94
C GLU A 101 -8.58 -18.97 8.47
N ILE A 102 -7.35 -19.04 9.00
CA ILE A 102 -7.07 -19.13 10.43
C ILE A 102 -7.03 -17.71 11.03
N PRO A 103 -7.92 -17.35 11.98
CA PRO A 103 -7.95 -15.99 12.53
C PRO A 103 -6.63 -15.52 13.16
N ALA A 104 -5.97 -16.41 13.91
CA ALA A 104 -4.67 -16.11 14.53
C ALA A 104 -3.55 -15.89 13.50
N ALA A 105 -3.62 -16.55 12.34
CA ALA A 105 -2.66 -16.34 11.26
C ALA A 105 -2.86 -14.96 10.61
N ARG A 106 -4.11 -14.48 10.48
CA ARG A 106 -4.39 -13.14 9.93
C ARG A 106 -3.80 -12.02 10.77
N GLU A 107 -3.95 -12.12 12.09
CA GLU A 107 -3.35 -11.16 13.02
C GLU A 107 -1.82 -11.16 12.91
N LYS A 108 -1.20 -12.35 12.90
CA LYS A 108 0.25 -12.51 12.74
C LYS A 108 0.74 -11.95 11.41
N PHE A 109 0.02 -12.19 10.32
CA PHE A 109 0.37 -11.71 8.98
C PHE A 109 0.36 -10.18 8.92
N LEU A 110 -0.69 -9.53 9.43
CA LEU A 110 -0.73 -8.06 9.49
C LEU A 110 0.39 -7.50 10.37
N ARG A 111 0.69 -8.17 11.49
CA ARG A 111 1.78 -7.75 12.39
C ARG A 111 3.15 -7.74 11.72
N LEU A 112 3.38 -8.55 10.68
CA LEU A 112 4.65 -8.56 9.94
C LEU A 112 4.92 -7.22 9.27
N PHE A 113 3.90 -6.53 8.73
CA PHE A 113 4.08 -5.21 8.07
C PHE A 113 4.58 -4.11 9.04
N ASN A 114 4.36 -4.29 10.34
CA ASN A 114 4.82 -3.37 11.37
C ASN A 114 6.29 -3.60 11.80
N GLN A 115 6.95 -4.63 11.24
CA GLN A 115 8.33 -4.93 11.59
C GLN A 115 9.32 -4.11 10.74
N LYS A 116 10.50 -3.86 11.31
CA LYS A 116 11.62 -3.33 10.54
C LYS A 116 12.04 -4.38 9.50
N ASN A 117 12.33 -3.92 8.29
CA ASN A 117 12.74 -4.80 7.19
C ASN A 117 11.73 -5.93 6.91
N ALA A 118 10.44 -5.66 7.12
CA ALA A 118 9.35 -6.63 6.94
C ALA A 118 9.42 -7.35 5.59
N ILE A 119 9.67 -6.62 4.50
CA ILE A 119 9.61 -7.18 3.17
C ILE A 119 10.81 -8.08 2.92
N SER A 120 12.02 -7.56 3.12
CA SER A 120 13.26 -8.33 2.91
C SER A 120 13.42 -9.51 3.86
N ARG A 121 12.91 -9.41 5.10
CA ARG A 121 13.12 -10.43 6.15
C ARG A 121 11.93 -11.36 6.39
N ALA A 122 10.72 -10.97 6.01
CA ALA A 122 9.54 -11.84 6.10
C ALA A 122 8.99 -12.20 4.72
N PHE A 123 8.52 -11.23 3.93
CA PHE A 123 7.76 -11.51 2.70
C PHE A 123 8.58 -12.18 1.60
N VAL A 124 9.84 -11.79 1.41
CA VAL A 124 10.75 -12.42 0.44
C VAL A 124 11.02 -13.89 0.83
N PRO A 125 11.44 -14.20 2.07
CA PRO A 125 11.54 -15.59 2.53
C PRO A 125 10.20 -16.35 2.47
N MET A 126 9.07 -15.72 2.79
CA MET A 126 7.74 -16.34 2.71
C MET A 126 7.42 -16.73 1.26
N HIS A 127 7.78 -15.91 0.29
CA HIS A 127 7.65 -16.29 -1.12
C HIS A 127 8.58 -17.46 -1.46
N GLN A 128 9.86 -17.34 -1.12
CA GLN A 128 10.88 -18.34 -1.43
C GLN A 128 10.54 -19.73 -0.88
N TYR A 129 9.92 -19.79 0.30
CA TYR A 129 9.54 -21.04 0.96
C TYR A 129 8.08 -21.46 0.69
N GLY A 130 7.37 -20.77 -0.21
CA GLY A 130 5.99 -21.13 -0.62
C GLY A 130 4.89 -20.77 0.37
N VAL A 131 5.21 -20.01 1.42
CA VAL A 131 4.27 -19.57 2.46
C VAL A 131 3.27 -18.55 1.92
N LEU A 132 3.68 -17.65 1.00
CA LEU A 132 2.73 -16.73 0.37
C LEU A 132 1.66 -17.46 -0.44
N THR A 133 2.01 -18.51 -1.17
CA THR A 133 1.07 -19.36 -1.93
C THR A 133 0.13 -20.15 -0.99
N ALA A 134 0.65 -20.59 0.16
CA ALA A 134 -0.15 -21.25 1.20
C ALA A 134 -1.07 -20.28 1.96
N TYR A 135 -0.70 -18.99 2.01
CA TYR A 135 -1.47 -17.96 2.68
C TYR A 135 -2.55 -17.37 1.77
N LEU A 136 -2.18 -16.91 0.57
CA LEU A 136 -3.05 -16.15 -0.32
C LEU A 136 -3.40 -16.98 -1.57
N PRO A 137 -4.67 -17.40 -1.75
CA PRO A 137 -5.10 -18.17 -2.91
C PRO A 137 -4.77 -17.50 -4.25
N GLN A 138 -4.95 -16.18 -4.33
CA GLN A 138 -4.68 -15.38 -5.51
C GLN A 138 -3.19 -15.40 -5.94
N TRP A 139 -2.27 -15.58 -4.98
CA TRP A 139 -0.84 -15.63 -5.25
C TRP A 139 -0.45 -16.83 -6.12
N GLN A 140 -1.14 -17.97 -5.93
CA GLN A 140 -0.94 -19.19 -6.72
C GLN A 140 -1.18 -18.97 -8.23
N GLU A 141 -2.07 -18.03 -8.57
CA GLU A 141 -2.39 -17.71 -9.95
C GLU A 141 -1.31 -16.87 -10.65
N ILE A 142 -0.55 -16.07 -9.89
CA ILE A 142 0.53 -15.24 -10.42
C ILE A 142 1.93 -15.84 -10.24
N GLU A 143 2.09 -16.86 -9.40
CA GLU A 143 3.39 -17.50 -9.14
C GLU A 143 4.00 -18.09 -10.42
N GLY A 144 5.17 -17.57 -10.83
CA GLY A 144 5.83 -17.91 -12.08
C GLY A 144 5.14 -17.39 -13.35
N LEU A 145 4.13 -16.53 -13.24
CA LEU A 145 3.42 -15.97 -14.39
C LEU A 145 4.30 -14.92 -15.09
N MET A 146 4.84 -15.28 -16.25
CA MET A 146 5.61 -14.34 -17.07
C MET A 146 4.69 -13.49 -17.95
N GLN A 147 4.91 -12.17 -17.95
CA GLN A 147 4.32 -11.26 -18.93
C GLN A 147 5.37 -10.91 -19.98
N PHE A 148 5.16 -11.37 -21.21
CA PHE A 148 6.05 -11.06 -22.32
C PHE A 148 5.71 -9.68 -22.88
N ASP A 149 6.20 -8.64 -22.23
CA ASP A 149 6.21 -7.29 -22.77
C ASP A 149 7.60 -6.64 -22.61
N LEU A 150 7.77 -5.46 -23.22
CA LEU A 150 9.06 -4.77 -23.29
C LEU A 150 9.52 -4.20 -21.92
N PHE A 151 8.67 -4.26 -20.90
CA PHE A 151 8.91 -3.62 -19.61
C PHE A 151 9.06 -4.62 -18.46
N HIS A 152 8.40 -5.79 -18.54
CA HIS A 152 8.46 -6.82 -17.49
C HIS A 152 9.47 -7.92 -17.83
N ILE A 153 10.63 -7.84 -17.17
CA ILE A 153 11.67 -8.89 -17.23
C ILE A 153 11.48 -9.97 -16.16
N TYR A 154 10.59 -9.73 -15.19
CA TYR A 154 10.30 -10.61 -14.06
C TYR A 154 8.89 -11.20 -14.19
N THR A 155 8.68 -12.37 -13.58
CA THR A 155 7.34 -12.90 -13.37
C THR A 155 6.55 -12.00 -12.42
N VAL A 156 5.22 -12.04 -12.48
CA VAL A 156 4.34 -11.10 -11.74
C VAL A 156 4.58 -11.17 -10.22
N ASP A 157 4.80 -12.36 -9.67
CA ASP A 157 5.16 -12.59 -8.26
C ASP A 157 6.49 -11.94 -7.88
N GLU A 158 7.55 -12.18 -8.65
CA GLU A 158 8.88 -11.60 -8.42
C GLU A 158 8.86 -10.07 -8.58
N HIS A 159 8.13 -9.57 -9.59
CA HIS A 159 7.92 -8.14 -9.79
C HIS A 159 7.23 -7.52 -8.56
N THR A 160 6.15 -8.13 -8.08
CA THR A 160 5.40 -7.66 -6.91
C THR A 160 6.30 -7.52 -5.68
N LEU A 161 7.15 -8.51 -5.40
CA LEU A 161 8.11 -8.43 -4.28
C LEU A 161 9.15 -7.34 -4.48
N ARG A 162 9.62 -7.11 -5.71
CA ARG A 162 10.54 -6.01 -6.03
C ARG A 162 9.90 -4.64 -5.80
N VAL A 163 8.62 -4.47 -6.11
CA VAL A 163 7.87 -3.25 -5.76
C VAL A 163 7.87 -3.04 -4.25
N MET A 164 7.53 -4.08 -3.49
CA MET A 164 7.50 -4.02 -2.03
C MET A 164 8.89 -3.74 -1.43
N LEU A 165 9.96 -4.35 -1.98
CA LEU A 165 11.34 -4.09 -1.57
C LEU A 165 11.77 -2.66 -1.89
N LYS A 166 11.35 -2.12 -3.04
CA LYS A 166 11.64 -0.72 -3.38
C LYS A 166 10.93 0.24 -2.42
N LEU A 167 9.68 -0.04 -2.07
CA LEU A 167 8.96 0.71 -1.03
C LEU A 167 9.71 0.69 0.30
N GLU A 168 10.12 -0.49 0.77
CA GLU A 168 10.93 -0.63 1.99
C GLU A 168 12.24 0.15 1.92
N SER A 169 12.93 0.12 0.78
CA SER A 169 14.19 0.84 0.60
C SER A 169 14.05 2.36 0.70
N PHE A 170 12.86 2.93 0.52
CA PHE A 170 12.65 4.37 0.68
C PHE A 170 12.93 4.85 2.12
N LEU A 171 12.96 3.95 3.11
CA LEU A 171 13.38 4.27 4.48
C LEU A 171 14.90 4.43 4.63
N LEU A 172 15.69 4.00 3.65
CA LEU A 172 17.15 4.09 3.70
C LEU A 172 17.62 5.49 3.30
N GLU A 173 18.70 5.95 3.92
CA GLU A 173 19.28 7.29 3.71
C GLU A 173 19.78 7.48 2.27
N GLU A 174 20.27 6.44 1.61
CA GLU A 174 20.73 6.52 0.22
C GLU A 174 19.60 6.97 -0.72
N ASN A 175 18.36 6.54 -0.44
CA ASN A 175 17.17 6.92 -1.20
C ASN A 175 16.72 8.37 -0.92
N ALA A 176 17.24 9.05 0.11
CA ALA A 176 16.99 10.48 0.31
C ALA A 176 17.52 11.31 -0.86
N SER A 177 18.62 10.88 -1.47
CA SER A 177 19.22 11.53 -2.65
C SER A 177 18.57 11.08 -3.96
N GLU A 178 18.32 9.77 -4.12
CA GLU A 178 17.82 9.20 -5.37
C GLU A 178 16.31 9.44 -5.59
N HIS A 179 15.54 9.40 -4.50
CA HIS A 179 14.08 9.48 -4.48
C HIS A 179 13.56 10.38 -3.34
N PRO A 180 13.95 11.67 -3.29
CA PRO A 180 13.71 12.56 -2.14
C PRO A 180 12.23 12.71 -1.76
N ILE A 181 11.32 12.68 -2.74
CA ILE A 181 9.87 12.77 -2.47
C ILE A 181 9.39 11.49 -1.79
N CYS A 182 9.72 10.32 -2.35
CA CYS A 182 9.26 9.04 -1.82
C CYS A 182 9.88 8.75 -0.46
N HIS A 183 11.17 9.04 -0.27
CA HIS A 183 11.83 8.94 1.03
C HIS A 183 11.11 9.78 2.09
N ARG A 184 10.79 11.04 1.77
CA ARG A 184 10.06 11.94 2.68
C ARG A 184 8.64 11.44 2.98
N LEU A 185 7.85 11.16 1.96
CA LEU A 185 6.46 10.71 2.12
C LEU A 185 6.37 9.39 2.88
N PHE A 186 7.18 8.41 2.48
CA PHE A 186 7.17 7.09 3.07
C PHE A 186 7.66 7.10 4.53
N SER A 187 8.59 8.01 4.87
CA SER A 187 9.02 8.23 6.26
C SER A 187 7.95 8.90 7.13
N GLN A 188 7.07 9.72 6.54
CA GLN A 188 6.00 10.43 7.24
C GLN A 188 4.74 9.60 7.50
N PHE A 189 4.53 8.50 6.79
CA PHE A 189 3.38 7.63 7.02
C PHE A 189 3.42 7.03 8.42
N SER A 190 2.35 7.26 9.19
CA SER A 190 2.17 6.69 10.53
C SER A 190 1.98 5.18 10.49
N ASP A 191 1.29 4.70 9.45
CA ASP A 191 1.14 3.28 9.14
C ASP A 191 1.38 3.06 7.64
N ARG A 192 2.26 2.11 7.32
CA ARG A 192 2.67 1.72 5.96
C ARG A 192 1.96 0.45 5.49
N THR A 193 1.25 -0.22 6.39
CA THR A 193 0.57 -1.51 6.16
C THR A 193 -0.33 -1.44 4.94
N LEU A 194 -1.15 -0.40 4.81
CA LEU A 194 -2.04 -0.25 3.65
C LEU A 194 -1.27 -0.14 2.33
N LEU A 195 -0.16 0.60 2.30
CA LEU A 195 0.64 0.75 1.08
C LEU A 195 1.35 -0.55 0.71
N TYR A 196 1.84 -1.31 1.68
CA TYR A 196 2.41 -2.64 1.42
C TYR A 196 1.36 -3.66 0.96
N ILE A 197 0.15 -3.64 1.53
CA ILE A 197 -0.95 -4.50 1.07
C ILE A 197 -1.36 -4.10 -0.35
N ALA A 198 -1.49 -2.82 -0.65
CA ALA A 198 -1.79 -2.37 -2.01
C ALA A 198 -0.70 -2.79 -3.00
N ALA A 199 0.59 -2.72 -2.60
CA ALA A 199 1.69 -3.22 -3.42
C ALA A 199 1.61 -4.74 -3.63
N LEU A 200 1.26 -5.53 -2.60
CA LEU A 200 1.05 -6.97 -2.73
C LEU A 200 -0.08 -7.33 -3.71
N PHE A 201 -1.09 -6.46 -3.82
CA PHE A 201 -2.30 -6.71 -4.61
C PHE A 201 -2.36 -5.99 -5.97
N HIS A 202 -1.47 -5.02 -6.26
CA HIS A 202 -1.63 -4.13 -7.42
C HIS A 202 -1.79 -4.89 -8.75
N ASP A 203 -1.11 -6.02 -8.88
CA ASP A 203 -1.04 -6.86 -10.08
C ASP A 203 -1.58 -8.28 -9.88
N ILE A 204 -2.19 -8.57 -8.72
CA ILE A 204 -2.56 -9.93 -8.28
C ILE A 204 -3.57 -10.64 -9.21
N ALA A 205 -4.32 -9.87 -10.00
CA ALA A 205 -5.34 -10.39 -10.92
C ALA A 205 -4.84 -10.51 -12.37
N LYS A 206 -3.55 -10.25 -12.64
CA LYS A 206 -2.97 -10.47 -13.98
C LYS A 206 -3.15 -11.93 -14.41
N GLY A 207 -3.51 -12.13 -15.68
CA GLY A 207 -3.74 -13.45 -16.26
C GLY A 207 -5.16 -14.01 -16.12
N ARG A 208 -6.07 -13.33 -15.40
CA ARG A 208 -7.47 -13.79 -15.19
C ARG A 208 -8.45 -13.37 -16.31
N GLY A 209 -8.00 -12.57 -17.28
CA GLY A 209 -8.86 -11.96 -18.30
C GLY A 209 -9.62 -10.74 -17.77
N GLY A 210 -9.93 -9.78 -18.64
CA GLY A 210 -10.52 -8.50 -18.23
C GLY A 210 -9.49 -7.50 -17.69
N ASP A 211 -9.97 -6.46 -17.00
CA ASP A 211 -9.13 -5.43 -16.38
C ASP A 211 -8.61 -5.91 -15.01
N HIS A 212 -7.31 -6.23 -14.96
CA HIS A 212 -6.65 -6.69 -13.74
C HIS A 212 -6.70 -5.68 -12.60
N ALA A 213 -6.74 -4.38 -12.88
CA ALA A 213 -6.82 -3.38 -11.82
C ALA A 213 -8.20 -3.39 -11.15
N GLU A 214 -9.27 -3.61 -11.92
CA GLU A 214 -10.62 -3.75 -11.36
C GLU A 214 -10.79 -5.04 -10.58
N LEU A 215 -10.29 -6.16 -11.10
CA LEU A 215 -10.35 -7.45 -10.42
C LEU A 215 -9.48 -7.46 -9.14
N GLY A 216 -8.29 -6.88 -9.20
CA GLY A 216 -7.40 -6.74 -8.03
C GLY A 216 -8.03 -5.87 -6.93
N ALA A 217 -8.81 -4.86 -7.30
CA ALA A 217 -9.53 -4.01 -6.35
C ALA A 217 -10.63 -4.76 -5.58
N ILE A 218 -11.24 -5.76 -6.21
CA ILE A 218 -12.20 -6.68 -5.56
C ILE A 218 -11.45 -7.62 -4.64
N ASP A 219 -10.39 -8.27 -5.13
CA ASP A 219 -9.57 -9.20 -4.35
C ASP A 219 -9.02 -8.55 -3.06
N VAL A 220 -8.50 -7.31 -3.16
CA VAL A 220 -7.96 -6.60 -1.99
C VAL A 220 -9.07 -6.15 -1.03
N ALA A 221 -10.29 -5.88 -1.52
CA ALA A 221 -11.41 -5.54 -0.66
C ALA A 221 -11.83 -6.73 0.21
N GLU A 222 -11.97 -7.90 -0.42
CA GLU A 222 -12.30 -9.15 0.24
C GLU A 222 -11.21 -9.56 1.22
N PHE A 223 -9.94 -9.45 0.82
CA PHE A 223 -8.81 -9.64 1.71
C PHE A 223 -8.90 -8.70 2.92
N ALA A 224 -9.08 -7.40 2.69
CA ALA A 224 -9.07 -6.43 3.75
C ALA A 224 -10.23 -6.63 4.74
N GLN A 225 -11.42 -6.95 4.25
CA GLN A 225 -12.56 -7.33 5.07
C GLN A 225 -12.28 -8.58 5.90
N LEU A 226 -11.67 -9.61 5.30
CA LEU A 226 -11.30 -10.85 5.99
C LEU A 226 -10.29 -10.61 7.12
N HIS A 227 -9.42 -9.60 6.96
CA HIS A 227 -8.38 -9.23 7.92
C HIS A 227 -8.82 -8.18 8.95
N GLY A 228 -10.11 -7.79 8.94
CA GLY A 228 -10.68 -6.89 9.95
C GLY A 228 -10.29 -5.42 9.79
N LEU A 229 -9.84 -5.01 8.60
CA LEU A 229 -9.62 -3.59 8.28
C LEU A 229 -10.96 -2.84 8.24
N ASP A 230 -10.93 -1.56 8.59
CA ASP A 230 -12.12 -0.74 8.61
C ASP A 230 -12.57 -0.34 7.19
N ARG A 231 -13.79 0.20 7.09
CA ARG A 231 -14.37 0.58 5.79
C ARG A 231 -13.55 1.62 5.03
N ARG A 232 -12.94 2.59 5.74
CA ARG A 232 -12.15 3.66 5.10
C ARG A 232 -10.83 3.11 4.57
N GLU A 233 -10.23 2.17 5.29
CA GLU A 233 -9.02 1.45 4.88
C GLU A 233 -9.31 0.60 3.64
N ILE A 234 -10.41 -0.17 3.66
CA ILE A 234 -10.87 -0.96 2.52
C ILE A 234 -11.10 -0.06 1.29
N ASP A 235 -11.86 1.03 1.44
CA ASP A 235 -12.15 1.97 0.35
C ASP A 235 -10.87 2.62 -0.22
N THR A 236 -9.85 2.82 0.62
CA THR A 236 -8.56 3.38 0.20
C THR A 236 -7.71 2.33 -0.52
N LEU A 237 -7.64 1.11 0.00
CA LEU A 237 -6.91 -0.02 -0.62
C LEU A 237 -7.47 -0.36 -1.99
N SER A 238 -8.79 -0.58 -2.08
CA SER A 238 -9.45 -0.93 -3.33
C SER A 238 -9.29 0.16 -4.38
N TRP A 239 -9.38 1.44 -3.97
CA TRP A 239 -9.11 2.55 -4.89
C TRP A 239 -7.65 2.56 -5.34
N LEU A 240 -6.69 2.38 -4.44
CA LEU A 240 -5.27 2.44 -4.76
C LEU A 240 -4.85 1.32 -5.72
N VAL A 241 -5.34 0.09 -5.49
CA VAL A 241 -5.13 -1.04 -6.41
C VAL A 241 -5.81 -0.77 -7.76
N LYS A 242 -7.05 -0.27 -7.77
CA LYS A 242 -7.73 0.09 -9.02
C LYS A 242 -7.00 1.18 -9.82
N ALA A 243 -6.44 2.17 -9.12
CA ALA A 243 -5.85 3.36 -9.71
C ALA A 243 -4.32 3.25 -9.88
N HIS A 244 -3.69 2.10 -9.65
CA HIS A 244 -2.22 2.01 -9.59
C HIS A 244 -1.52 2.45 -10.90
N LEU A 245 -2.18 2.31 -12.05
CA LEU A 245 -1.70 2.78 -13.36
C LEU A 245 -2.04 4.25 -13.68
N LEU A 246 -2.91 4.90 -12.88
CA LEU A 246 -3.44 6.23 -13.18
C LEU A 246 -2.33 7.26 -13.33
N MET A 247 -1.39 7.28 -12.39
CA MET A 247 -0.31 8.26 -12.38
C MET A 247 0.70 8.01 -13.49
N SER A 248 1.08 6.75 -13.74
CA SER A 248 2.03 6.42 -14.80
C SER A 248 1.47 6.73 -16.18
N ILE A 249 0.20 6.40 -16.44
CA ILE A 249 -0.49 6.71 -17.70
C ILE A 249 -0.64 8.23 -17.87
N THR A 250 -1.05 8.95 -16.84
CA THR A 250 -1.26 10.40 -16.91
C THR A 250 0.06 11.14 -17.16
N ALA A 251 1.12 10.80 -16.43
CA ALA A 251 2.41 11.43 -16.60
C ALA A 251 3.00 11.15 -18.00
N GLN A 252 2.93 9.90 -18.48
CA GLN A 252 3.67 9.49 -19.68
C GLN A 252 2.90 9.67 -20.99
N ARG A 253 1.57 9.64 -20.98
CA ARG A 253 0.75 9.58 -22.21
C ARG A 253 -0.18 10.78 -22.40
N ARG A 254 -0.19 11.75 -21.48
CA ARG A 254 -1.07 12.91 -21.53
C ARG A 254 -0.27 14.21 -21.43
N ASP A 255 -0.87 15.31 -21.88
CA ASP A 255 -0.29 16.63 -21.69
C ASP A 255 -0.57 17.10 -20.26
N ILE A 256 0.45 17.04 -19.42
CA ILE A 256 0.36 17.44 -18.01
C ILE A 256 0.27 18.96 -17.82
N TYR A 257 0.42 19.75 -18.89
CA TYR A 257 0.19 21.19 -18.87
C TYR A 257 -1.27 21.56 -19.17
N ASP A 258 -2.07 20.62 -19.68
CA ASP A 258 -3.51 20.81 -19.89
C ASP A 258 -4.26 20.83 -18.54
N PRO A 259 -4.88 21.95 -18.15
CA PRO A 259 -5.64 22.05 -16.91
C PRO A 259 -6.80 21.04 -16.80
N GLU A 260 -7.39 20.60 -17.92
CA GLU A 260 -8.48 19.61 -17.89
C GLU A 260 -7.98 18.22 -17.49
N ILE A 261 -6.79 17.83 -17.97
CA ILE A 261 -6.17 16.54 -17.61
C ILE A 261 -5.82 16.55 -16.13
N VAL A 262 -5.19 17.62 -15.64
CA VAL A 262 -4.82 17.75 -14.23
C VAL A 262 -6.07 17.78 -13.33
N MET A 263 -7.16 18.42 -13.78
CA MET A 263 -8.43 18.45 -13.04
C MET A 263 -9.05 17.06 -12.93
N LYS A 264 -9.11 16.30 -14.03
CA LYS A 264 -9.62 14.92 -14.02
C LYS A 264 -8.80 14.01 -13.10
N PHE A 265 -7.47 14.15 -13.13
CA PHE A 265 -6.59 13.41 -12.24
C PHE A 265 -6.87 13.77 -10.76
N ALA A 266 -6.98 15.05 -10.44
CA ALA A 266 -7.29 15.49 -9.09
C ALA A 266 -8.67 15.00 -8.61
N GLU A 267 -9.67 15.01 -9.50
CA GLU A 267 -11.01 14.49 -9.21
C GLU A 267 -11.01 13.00 -8.86
N GLU A 268 -10.15 12.22 -9.50
CA GLU A 268 -9.99 10.79 -9.25
C GLU A 268 -9.22 10.52 -7.95
N VAL A 269 -8.14 11.28 -7.68
CA VAL A 269 -7.30 11.11 -6.49
C VAL A 269 -7.95 11.64 -5.21
N GLN A 270 -8.77 12.69 -5.32
CA GLN A 270 -9.63 13.28 -4.27
C GLN A 270 -8.92 13.93 -3.07
N ASN A 271 -7.81 13.38 -2.57
CA ASN A 271 -7.15 13.89 -1.37
C ASN A 271 -5.63 13.62 -1.36
N GLN A 272 -4.93 14.30 -0.45
CA GLN A 272 -3.48 14.23 -0.36
C GLN A 272 -2.97 12.84 0.03
N VAL A 273 -3.63 12.15 0.97
CA VAL A 273 -3.21 10.81 1.42
C VAL A 273 -3.19 9.82 0.26
N ARG A 274 -4.25 9.83 -0.57
CA ARG A 274 -4.33 9.03 -1.79
C ARG A 274 -3.25 9.40 -2.80
N LEU A 275 -2.95 10.69 -2.96
CA LEU A 275 -1.87 11.15 -3.84
C LEU A 275 -0.52 10.63 -3.36
N ASP A 276 -0.25 10.69 -2.06
CA ASP A 276 1.02 10.29 -1.48
C ASP A 276 1.23 8.77 -1.63
N TYR A 277 0.20 7.96 -1.34
CA TYR A 277 0.24 6.52 -1.57
C TYR A 277 0.41 6.15 -3.04
N LEU A 278 -0.37 6.76 -3.94
CA LEU A 278 -0.26 6.52 -5.37
C LEU A 278 1.13 6.90 -5.89
N THR A 279 1.69 8.00 -5.40
CA THR A 279 3.04 8.44 -5.76
C THR A 279 4.07 7.40 -5.37
N CYS A 280 4.09 6.96 -4.11
CA CYS A 280 5.05 5.96 -3.65
C CYS A 280 4.90 4.63 -4.40
N LEU A 281 3.67 4.15 -4.60
CA LEU A 281 3.41 2.91 -5.33
C LEU A 281 3.88 2.99 -6.79
N THR A 282 3.51 4.05 -7.51
CA THR A 282 3.90 4.23 -8.92
C THR A 282 5.41 4.36 -9.09
N VAL A 283 6.10 5.09 -8.20
CA VAL A 283 7.57 5.20 -8.29
C VAL A 283 8.23 3.86 -8.00
N ALA A 284 7.76 3.12 -6.99
CA ALA A 284 8.27 1.80 -6.68
C ALA A 284 8.08 0.80 -7.83
N ASP A 285 6.90 0.81 -8.46
CA ASP A 285 6.56 -0.01 -9.63
C ASP A 285 7.47 0.26 -10.83
N ILE A 286 7.63 1.53 -11.22
CA ILE A 286 8.51 1.90 -12.32
C ILE A 286 9.98 1.52 -12.05
N CYS A 287 10.44 1.63 -10.81
CA CYS A 287 11.78 1.21 -10.44
C CYS A 287 11.96 -0.32 -10.44
N ALA A 288 10.90 -1.06 -10.09
CA ALA A 288 10.93 -2.52 -10.01
C ALA A 288 10.87 -3.20 -11.38
N THR A 289 10.28 -2.55 -12.39
CA THR A 289 10.27 -3.06 -13.78
C THR A 289 11.65 -3.01 -14.42
N ASN A 290 12.35 -1.87 -14.35
CA ASN A 290 13.74 -1.75 -14.83
C ASN A 290 14.41 -0.50 -14.22
N SER A 291 15.54 -0.69 -13.54
CA SER A 291 16.30 0.40 -12.89
C SER A 291 16.80 1.46 -13.87
N THR A 292 17.09 1.09 -15.13
CA THR A 292 17.53 2.03 -16.18
C THR A 292 16.39 2.89 -16.74
N LEU A 293 15.14 2.49 -16.52
CA LEU A 293 13.98 3.27 -16.96
C LEU A 293 13.70 4.49 -16.09
N TRP A 294 14.27 4.57 -14.88
CA TRP A 294 14.12 5.70 -13.97
C TRP A 294 15.21 6.76 -14.19
N ASN A 295 15.02 7.57 -15.24
CA ASN A 295 15.95 8.64 -15.62
C ASN A 295 15.49 10.03 -15.15
N THR A 296 16.40 11.01 -15.21
CA THR A 296 16.17 12.41 -14.79
C THR A 296 14.91 13.04 -15.42
N TRP A 297 14.57 12.66 -16.66
CA TRP A 297 13.39 13.17 -17.35
C TRP A 297 12.08 12.66 -16.74
N LYS A 298 11.97 11.36 -16.42
CA LYS A 298 10.80 10.83 -15.70
C LYS A 298 10.70 11.42 -14.29
N ARG A 299 11.83 11.58 -13.58
CA ARG A 299 11.85 12.26 -12.27
C ARG A 299 11.23 13.65 -12.36
N SER A 300 11.60 14.45 -13.36
CA SER A 300 11.03 15.78 -13.59
C SER A 300 9.55 15.74 -13.98
N LEU A 301 9.10 14.76 -14.75
CA LEU A 301 7.70 14.60 -15.18
C LEU A 301 6.78 14.25 -13.99
N PHE A 302 7.20 13.31 -13.14
CA PHE A 302 6.48 12.95 -11.93
C PHE A 302 6.54 14.07 -10.89
N LEU A 303 7.71 14.68 -10.69
CA LEU A 303 7.86 15.85 -9.84
C LEU A 303 6.96 17.00 -10.31
N LEU A 304 6.86 17.23 -11.62
CA LEU A 304 5.98 18.26 -12.19
C LEU A 304 4.51 17.92 -11.99
N CYS A 305 4.08 16.66 -12.17
CA CYS A 305 2.71 16.24 -11.83
C CYS A 305 2.41 16.50 -10.34
N ILE A 306 3.33 16.12 -9.46
CA ILE A 306 3.19 16.30 -8.00
C ILE A 306 3.19 17.79 -7.63
N ILE A 307 4.05 18.61 -8.24
CA ILE A 307 4.12 20.06 -8.01
C ILE A 307 2.87 20.75 -8.53
N LEU A 308 2.37 20.39 -9.72
CA LEU A 308 1.15 20.96 -10.26
C LEU A 308 -0.01 20.71 -9.29
N LEU A 309 -0.14 19.49 -8.76
CA LEU A 309 -1.14 19.12 -7.76
C LEU A 309 -0.96 19.80 -6.40
N ASN A 310 0.28 20.00 -5.95
CA ASN A 310 0.59 20.62 -4.66
C ASN A 310 0.66 22.15 -4.71
N SER A 311 0.72 22.75 -5.89
CA SER A 311 0.72 24.19 -6.04
C SER A 311 -0.53 24.77 -5.39
N ASN A 312 -0.38 25.85 -4.61
CA ASN A 312 -1.50 26.56 -3.99
C ASN A 312 -2.58 26.97 -5.02
N LEU A 313 -2.24 26.98 -6.31
CA LEU A 313 -3.17 27.18 -7.42
C LEU A 313 -4.21 26.06 -7.51
N ILE A 314 -3.83 24.78 -7.39
CA ILE A 314 -4.82 23.69 -7.44
C ILE A 314 -5.59 23.58 -6.13
N LYS A 315 -4.99 23.81 -4.96
CA LYS A 315 -5.77 23.91 -3.70
C LYS A 315 -6.80 25.06 -3.74
N ALA A 316 -6.43 26.22 -4.28
CA ALA A 316 -7.34 27.35 -4.48
C ALA A 316 -8.43 27.05 -5.53
N TRP A 317 -8.08 26.42 -6.65
CA TRP A 317 -9.02 26.00 -7.68
C TRP A 317 -9.93 24.85 -7.25
N TRP A 318 -9.42 23.89 -6.48
CA TRP A 318 -10.13 22.77 -5.86
C TRP A 318 -11.18 23.29 -4.87
N ASN A 319 -10.78 24.20 -3.97
CA ASN A 319 -11.69 24.87 -3.05
C ASN A 319 -12.75 25.70 -3.79
N TYR A 320 -12.37 26.40 -4.86
CA TYR A 320 -13.28 27.15 -5.74
C TYR A 320 -14.26 26.24 -6.49
N TRP A 321 -13.83 25.07 -6.94
CA TRP A 321 -14.66 24.17 -7.73
C TRP A 321 -15.59 23.31 -6.87
N ILE A 322 -15.16 22.83 -5.70
CA ILE A 322 -16.04 22.20 -4.70
C ILE A 322 -17.17 23.16 -4.30
N THR A 323 -16.84 24.44 -4.05
CA THR A 323 -17.87 25.45 -3.77
C THR A 323 -18.79 25.68 -4.98
N ARG A 324 -18.29 25.61 -6.22
CA ARG A 324 -19.11 25.72 -7.44
C ARG A 324 -20.02 24.50 -7.67
N LYS A 325 -19.57 23.27 -7.45
CA LYS A 325 -20.36 22.04 -7.60
C LYS A 325 -21.45 21.96 -6.52
N ASN A 326 -21.13 22.35 -5.28
CA ASN A 326 -22.12 22.50 -4.21
C ASN A 326 -23.12 23.62 -4.51
N ARG A 327 -22.68 24.75 -5.09
CA ARG A 327 -23.60 25.80 -5.58
C ARG A 327 -24.55 25.31 -6.67
N LYS A 328 -24.07 24.51 -7.63
CA LYS A 328 -24.93 23.89 -8.67
C LYS A 328 -25.92 22.88 -8.09
N LYS A 329 -25.54 22.08 -7.07
CA LYS A 329 -26.47 21.22 -6.33
C LYS A 329 -27.52 22.01 -5.54
N THR A 330 -27.13 23.09 -4.87
CA THR A 330 -28.10 23.96 -4.17
C THR A 330 -28.99 24.77 -5.12
N ALA A 331 -28.50 25.14 -6.32
CA ALA A 331 -29.30 25.78 -7.35
C ALA A 331 -30.30 24.79 -8.00
N ALA A 332 -29.92 23.52 -8.17
CA ALA A 332 -30.82 22.46 -8.61
C ALA A 332 -31.92 22.14 -7.58
N CYS A 333 -31.64 22.27 -6.27
CA CYS A 333 -32.67 22.17 -5.23
C CYS A 333 -33.57 23.41 -5.12
N ARG A 334 -33.07 24.62 -5.45
CA ARG A 334 -33.90 25.84 -5.48
C ARG A 334 -34.77 25.96 -6.74
N GLY A 335 -34.48 25.20 -7.79
CA GLY A 335 -35.26 25.16 -9.04
C GLY A 335 -36.46 24.20 -9.03
N LYS A 336 -36.74 23.50 -7.92
CA LYS A 336 -37.86 22.53 -7.81
C LYS A 336 -38.96 22.90 -6.81
N PHE A 337 -39.03 24.16 -6.38
CA PHE A 337 -40.18 24.69 -5.63
C PHE A 337 -40.63 26.01 -6.24
N CYS A 338 -41.38 25.93 -7.35
CA CYS A 338 -42.31 26.97 -7.77
C CYS A 338 -43.27 26.37 -8.81
N SER A 339 -44.46 25.99 -8.36
CA SER A 339 -45.67 26.03 -9.20
C SER A 339 -46.81 26.63 -8.36
N PRO A 340 -47.54 27.64 -8.86
CA PRO A 340 -48.58 28.34 -8.12
C PRO A 340 -49.95 27.73 -8.45
N HIS A 341 -50.55 26.97 -7.54
CA HIS A 341 -52.01 26.77 -7.49
C HIS A 341 -52.39 26.00 -6.23
N CYS A 342 -52.97 26.69 -5.25
CA CYS A 342 -54.17 26.23 -4.54
C CYS A 342 -54.72 27.35 -3.66
N LEU A 343 -55.90 27.81 -4.04
CA LEU A 343 -56.81 28.66 -3.30
C LEU A 343 -57.23 27.98 -1.99
N LEU A 344 -57.39 28.76 -0.91
CA LEU A 344 -58.66 28.96 -0.17
C LEU A 344 -58.37 29.54 1.23
N PHE A 345 -58.93 30.73 1.47
CA PHE A 345 -59.23 31.33 2.78
C PHE A 345 -60.16 30.39 3.61
N PRO A 346 -60.26 30.48 4.96
CA PRO A 346 -60.62 31.74 5.63
C PRO A 346 -60.14 32.03 7.08
N ARG A 347 -60.27 33.33 7.41
CA ARG A 347 -60.56 33.98 8.71
C ARG A 347 -59.52 34.00 9.85
N LYS A 348 -59.16 35.24 10.22
CA LYS A 348 -58.62 35.72 11.51
C LYS A 348 -59.50 35.25 12.71
N PRO A 349 -58.96 35.11 13.94
CA PRO A 349 -58.72 36.27 14.81
C PRO A 349 -57.49 36.23 15.75
N SER A 350 -57.24 37.43 16.30
CA SER A 350 -56.39 37.86 17.42
C SER A 350 -56.18 36.90 18.60
N GLY A 351 -54.99 36.96 19.21
CA GLY A 351 -54.76 36.47 20.59
C GLY A 351 -53.28 36.31 20.93
N ASN A 352 -52.87 36.90 22.06
CA ASN A 352 -51.50 36.98 22.58
C ASN A 352 -50.99 35.67 23.23
N TYR A 353 -49.66 35.65 23.45
CA TYR A 353 -48.86 34.90 24.43
C TYR A 353 -48.46 33.44 24.15
N GLY A 354 -47.17 33.17 24.34
CA GLY A 354 -46.67 31.90 24.88
C GLY A 354 -45.65 31.17 24.01
N ASP A 355 -44.43 31.06 24.53
CA ASP A 355 -43.25 30.35 24.02
C ASP A 355 -43.46 28.98 23.36
N VAL A 356 -42.64 28.64 22.36
CA VAL A 356 -41.60 27.58 22.39
C VAL A 356 -40.89 27.48 21.03
N ALA A 357 -39.56 27.39 21.12
CA ALA A 357 -38.50 27.12 20.15
C ALA A 357 -38.84 26.58 18.74
N LEU A 358 -38.20 27.17 17.71
CA LEU A 358 -37.24 26.50 16.81
C LEU A 358 -36.87 27.40 15.60
N THR A 359 -35.58 27.40 15.27
CA THR A 359 -35.01 27.64 13.93
C THR A 359 -35.29 28.96 13.20
N SER A 360 -34.27 29.80 13.07
CA SER A 360 -33.58 30.03 11.77
C SER A 360 -32.58 31.18 11.88
N ILE A 361 -31.30 30.83 11.73
CA ILE A 361 -30.19 31.77 11.63
C ILE A 361 -30.34 32.49 10.28
N SER A 362 -30.77 33.75 10.33
CA SER A 362 -30.80 34.62 9.17
C SER A 362 -29.42 35.25 8.97
N CYS A 363 -29.01 35.20 7.71
CA CYS A 363 -27.74 35.68 7.17
C CYS A 363 -27.63 37.20 7.31
N VAL A 364 -26.67 37.68 8.12
CA VAL A 364 -26.21 39.08 8.07
C VAL A 364 -24.69 39.07 7.92
N ILE A 365 -24.24 39.26 6.69
CA ILE A 365 -22.86 39.62 6.35
C ILE A 365 -22.64 41.04 6.86
N ARG A 366 -21.83 41.20 7.91
CA ARG A 366 -21.40 42.51 8.42
C ARG A 366 -19.91 42.68 8.13
N LEU A 367 -19.62 43.50 7.12
CA LEU A 367 -18.30 44.10 6.88
C LEU A 367 -18.06 45.19 7.93
N ASN A 368 -16.96 45.08 8.68
CA ASN A 368 -16.28 46.18 9.39
C ASN A 368 -14.84 45.72 9.69
N LYS A 369 -13.81 46.29 9.04
CA LYS A 369 -13.04 47.49 9.41
C LYS A 369 -12.18 47.34 10.69
N LEU A 370 -10.87 47.17 10.48
CA LEU A 370 -9.70 47.69 11.23
C LEU A 370 -8.55 47.60 10.18
N ARG A 371 -7.82 48.61 9.65
CA ARG A 371 -7.23 49.85 10.20
C ARG A 371 -6.57 49.62 11.55
N ASP A 372 -5.27 49.27 11.56
CA ASP A 372 -4.23 50.23 11.96
C ASP A 372 -2.76 49.73 11.84
N ILE A 373 -1.89 50.67 11.39
CA ILE A 373 -0.49 50.95 11.81
C ILE A 373 0.62 49.94 11.41
N ARG A 374 1.44 50.24 10.38
CA ARG A 374 2.74 50.98 10.38
C ARG A 374 3.83 50.39 11.29
N HIS A 375 4.83 49.77 10.66
CA HIS A 375 6.28 49.96 10.90
C HIS A 375 6.99 49.31 9.69
N CYS A 376 7.62 50.07 8.77
CA CYS A 376 9.08 50.28 8.71
C CYS A 376 9.85 49.00 9.14
N TRP A 377 10.61 48.34 8.29
CA TRP A 377 11.97 48.76 7.90
C TRP A 377 12.31 48.31 6.46
N TRP A 378 12.85 49.25 5.69
CA TRP A 378 13.72 49.06 4.52
C TRP A 378 15.16 49.32 5.00
N ILE A 379 16.15 48.55 4.53
CA ILE A 379 17.59 48.87 4.32
C ILE A 379 18.20 47.61 3.65
N SER A 380 18.41 47.67 2.32
CA SER A 380 19.68 47.83 1.58
C SER A 380 20.40 46.49 1.33
N GLN A 381 20.41 45.98 0.09
CA GLN A 381 21.43 46.22 -0.95
C GLN A 381 22.78 45.51 -0.71
N GLU A 382 23.18 44.81 -1.79
CA GLU A 382 24.54 44.51 -2.25
C GLU A 382 25.38 43.46 -1.48
N THR A 383 25.79 42.40 -2.19
CA THR A 383 27.17 42.21 -2.68
C THR A 383 27.27 40.98 -3.60
N CYS A 384 27.94 41.20 -4.74
CA CYS A 384 28.59 40.28 -5.71
C CYS A 384 27.88 39.01 -6.21
#